data_AF-A0A1E1X0Y1-F1
#
_entry.id   AF-A0A1E1X0Y1-F1
#
_cell.length_a   1.000
_cell.length_b   1.000
_cell.length_c   1.000
_cell.angle_alpha   90.00
_cell.angle_beta   90.00
_cell.angle_gamma   90.00
#
_symmetry.space_group_name_H-M   'P 1'
#
loop_
_entity.id
_entity.type
_entity.pdbx_description
1 polymer ?
#
loop_
_entity_poly.entity_id
_entity_poly.type
_entity_poly.pdbx_seq_one_letter_code
_entity_poly.pdbx_strand_id
1 'polypeptide(L)'
;RGGLTFPKSEFVTVLVTIKKAVDIALPHIKKSNVRQQLAELLLPRLEQCPLFVCEARDDHAASTLSVVFDKVIRPPLANVGATVTDRAAYRKKLACKPLHR
;
A
#
# COMPACT_ATOMS: atom_id res chain seq x y z
N ARG A 1 -18.32 -18.18 15.29
CA ARG A 1 -17.49 -18.00 14.07
C ARG A 1 -18.44 -17.68 12.93
N GLY A 2 -18.70 -16.40 12.62
CA GLY A 2 -19.73 -16.05 11.62
C GLY A 2 -20.03 -14.55 11.42
N GLY A 3 -19.21 -13.65 11.94
CA GLY A 3 -19.43 -12.20 11.81
C GLY A 3 -18.65 -11.51 10.68
N LEU A 4 -17.93 -12.28 9.87
CA LEU A 4 -17.17 -11.73 8.74
C LEU A 4 -18.01 -11.87 7.47
N THR A 5 -18.56 -10.75 7.01
CA THR A 5 -19.16 -10.65 5.68
C THR A 5 -18.05 -10.60 4.63
N PHE A 6 -18.12 -11.49 3.65
CA PHE A 6 -17.21 -11.46 2.53
C PHE A 6 -17.52 -10.22 1.65
N PRO A 7 -16.49 -9.44 1.28
CA PRO A 7 -16.68 -8.35 0.34
C PRO A 7 -17.11 -8.88 -1.03
N LYS A 8 -17.81 -8.04 -1.80
CA LYS A 8 -18.15 -8.34 -3.20
C LYS A 8 -16.86 -8.61 -4.00
N SER A 9 -16.93 -9.55 -4.94
CA SER A 9 -15.80 -9.93 -5.81
C SER A 9 -15.20 -8.75 -6.57
N GLU A 10 -16.04 -7.81 -6.98
CA GLU A 10 -15.65 -6.56 -7.66
C GLU A 10 -14.72 -5.72 -6.79
N PHE A 11 -15.09 -5.52 -5.52
CA PHE A 11 -14.27 -4.79 -4.56
C PHE A 11 -12.94 -5.51 -4.28
N VAL A 12 -12.97 -6.84 -4.12
CA VAL A 12 -11.75 -7.64 -3.96
C VAL A 12 -10.81 -7.47 -5.17
N THR A 13 -11.35 -7.44 -6.38
CA THR A 13 -10.57 -7.27 -7.62
C THR A 13 -9.87 -5.92 -7.65
N VAL A 14 -10.54 -4.85 -7.22
CA VAL A 14 -9.92 -3.52 -7.06
C VAL A 14 -8.77 -3.58 -6.07
N LEU A 15 -8.97 -4.16 -4.88
CA LEU A 15 -7.92 -4.24 -3.86
C LEU A 15 -6.69 -5.03 -4.35
N VAL A 16 -6.90 -6.13 -5.06
CA VAL A 16 -5.82 -6.92 -5.67
C VAL A 16 -5.08 -6.11 -6.74
N THR A 17 -5.80 -5.33 -7.53
CA THR A 17 -5.21 -4.46 -8.57
C THR A 17 -4.38 -3.35 -7.96
N ILE A 18 -4.89 -2.68 -6.92
CA ILE A 18 -4.14 -1.67 -6.15
C ILE A 18 -2.86 -2.29 -5.59
N LYS A 19 -2.95 -3.47 -4.96
CA LYS A 19 -1.79 -4.17 -4.41
C LYS A 19 -0.75 -4.46 -5.50
N LYS A 20 -1.15 -5.03 -6.64
CA LYS A 20 -0.24 -5.30 -7.76
C LYS A 20 0.43 -4.02 -8.26
N ALA A 21 -0.33 -2.93 -8.40
CA ALA A 21 0.22 -1.65 -8.84
C ALA A 21 1.25 -1.10 -7.85
N VAL A 22 0.98 -1.22 -6.55
CA VAL A 22 1.93 -0.85 -5.49
C VAL A 22 3.18 -1.72 -5.55
N ASP A 23 3.05 -3.04 -5.67
CA ASP A 23 4.18 -3.97 -5.76
C ASP A 23 5.08 -3.67 -6.97
N ILE A 24 4.49 -3.25 -8.10
CA ILE A 24 5.23 -2.83 -9.31
C ILE A 24 5.89 -1.46 -9.11
N ALA A 25 5.19 -0.49 -8.51
CA ALA A 25 5.69 0.88 -8.38
C ALA A 25 6.76 1.03 -7.29
N LEU A 26 6.65 0.25 -6.21
CA LEU A 26 7.49 0.37 -5.02
C LEU A 26 9.01 0.32 -5.29
N PRO A 27 9.55 -0.55 -6.17
CA PRO A 27 10.98 -0.57 -6.50
C PRO A 27 11.46 0.70 -7.23
N HIS A 28 10.57 1.40 -7.92
CA HIS A 28 10.88 2.57 -8.75
C HIS A 28 10.67 3.90 -8.01
N ILE A 29 9.95 3.87 -6.89
CA ILE A 29 9.67 5.06 -6.09
C ILE A 29 10.85 5.36 -5.17
N LYS A 30 11.24 6.64 -5.11
CA LYS A 30 12.28 7.09 -4.18
C LYS A 30 11.83 6.81 -2.74
N LYS A 31 12.75 6.41 -1.87
CA LYS A 31 12.46 6.05 -0.47
C LYS A 31 11.81 7.17 0.36
N SER A 32 11.88 8.42 -0.11
CA SER A 32 11.20 9.57 0.48
C SER A 32 9.81 9.74 -0.12
N ASN A 33 8.79 10.00 0.72
CA ASN A 33 7.42 10.33 0.30
C ASN A 33 6.71 9.24 -0.53
N VAL A 34 7.03 7.96 -0.28
CA VAL A 34 6.48 6.80 -1.00
C VAL A 34 4.95 6.81 -1.06
N ARG A 35 4.29 7.12 0.07
CA ARG A 35 2.83 7.20 0.16
C ARG A 35 2.24 8.26 -0.77
N GLN A 36 2.86 9.44 -0.80
CA GLN A 36 2.38 10.55 -1.62
C GLN A 36 2.56 10.27 -3.11
N GLN A 37 3.71 9.71 -3.51
CA GLN A 37 3.96 9.32 -4.91
C GLN A 37 3.02 8.19 -5.37
N LEU A 38 2.74 7.20 -4.51
CA LEU A 38 1.73 6.18 -4.79
C LEU A 38 0.32 6.79 -4.92
N ALA A 39 0.00 7.79 -4.10
CA ALA A 39 -1.31 8.44 -4.12
C ALA A 39 -1.51 9.21 -5.42
N GLU A 40 -0.51 9.98 -5.84
CA GLU A 40 -0.50 10.73 -7.11
C GLU A 40 -0.65 9.81 -8.33
N LEU A 41 -0.08 8.61 -8.28
CA LEU A 41 -0.17 7.63 -9.37
C LEU A 41 -1.53 6.89 -9.42
N LEU A 42 -2.07 6.53 -8.26
CA LEU A 42 -3.20 5.59 -8.17
C LEU A 42 -4.56 6.28 -7.97
N LEU A 43 -4.63 7.38 -7.19
CA LEU A 43 -5.91 8.03 -6.87
C LEU A 43 -6.68 8.48 -8.12
N PRO A 44 -6.07 9.17 -9.11
CA PRO A 44 -6.81 9.62 -10.30
C PRO A 44 -7.39 8.45 -11.13
N ARG A 45 -6.76 7.28 -11.08
CA ARG A 45 -7.22 6.07 -11.77
C ARG A 45 -8.34 5.37 -11.00
N LEU A 46 -8.33 5.47 -9.67
CA LEU A 46 -9.34 4.88 -8.81
C LEU A 46 -10.60 5.74 -8.72
N GLU A 47 -10.50 7.05 -8.86
CA GLU A 47 -11.66 7.97 -8.97
C GLU A 47 -12.54 7.66 -10.17
N GLN A 48 -11.96 7.15 -11.25
CA GLN A 48 -12.69 6.72 -12.45
C GLN A 48 -13.37 5.36 -12.28
N CYS A 49 -13.15 4.66 -11.16
CA CYS A 49 -13.72 3.34 -10.96
C CYS A 49 -15.18 3.46 -10.45
N PRO A 50 -16.15 2.85 -11.16
CA PRO A 50 -17.57 3.00 -10.85
C PRO A 50 -17.95 2.50 -9.45
N LEU A 51 -17.12 1.66 -8.82
CA LEU A 51 -17.32 1.17 -7.45
C LEU A 51 -17.21 2.27 -6.39
N PHE A 52 -16.57 3.39 -6.70
CA PHE A 52 -16.42 4.52 -5.78
C PHE A 52 -17.26 5.74 -6.19
N VAL A 53 -17.95 5.67 -7.33
CA VAL A 53 -18.85 6.73 -7.79
C VAL A 53 -20.12 6.66 -6.95
N CYS A 54 -20.47 7.79 -6.33
CA CYS A 54 -21.70 7.95 -5.56
C CYS A 54 -22.55 9.01 -6.24
N GLU A 55 -23.65 8.60 -6.88
CA GLU A 55 -24.55 9.50 -7.61
C GLU A 55 -25.16 10.61 -6.73
N ALA A 56 -25.20 10.40 -5.41
CA ALA A 56 -25.80 11.35 -4.48
C ALA A 56 -24.83 12.42 -3.96
N ARG A 57 -23.51 12.19 -4.00
CA ARG A 57 -22.48 13.10 -3.47
C ARG A 57 -21.12 12.88 -4.13
N ASP A 58 -20.61 13.89 -4.81
CA ASP A 58 -19.31 13.84 -5.50
C ASP A 58 -18.11 13.72 -4.54
N ASP A 59 -18.15 14.37 -3.37
CA ASP A 59 -17.03 14.39 -2.41
C ASP A 59 -16.79 13.06 -1.67
N HIS A 60 -17.76 12.14 -1.71
CA HIS A 60 -17.69 10.85 -1.03
C HIS A 60 -16.71 9.89 -1.71
N ALA A 61 -16.53 10.00 -3.03
CA ALA A 61 -15.64 9.13 -3.79
C ALA A 61 -14.18 9.32 -3.33
N ALA A 62 -13.69 10.57 -3.33
CA ALA A 62 -12.34 10.92 -2.92
C ALA A 62 -12.07 10.55 -1.45
N SER A 63 -13.04 10.82 -0.57
CA SER A 63 -12.93 10.48 0.86
C SER A 63 -12.85 8.97 1.09
N THR A 64 -13.69 8.19 0.42
CA THR A 64 -13.71 6.72 0.52
C THR A 64 -12.44 6.12 -0.06
N LEU A 65 -11.98 6.64 -1.20
CA LEU A 65 -10.75 6.22 -1.86
C LEU A 65 -9.52 6.48 -1.00
N SER A 66 -9.43 7.64 -0.36
CA SER A 66 -8.36 7.96 0.58
C SER A 66 -8.28 6.93 1.72
N VAL A 67 -9.43 6.57 2.30
CA VAL A 67 -9.49 5.55 3.37
C VAL A 67 -9.09 4.16 2.86
N VAL A 68 -9.60 3.75 1.70
CA VAL A 68 -9.26 2.44 1.11
C VAL A 68 -7.78 2.37 0.76
N PHE A 69 -7.25 3.42 0.13
CA PHE A 69 -5.85 3.57 -0.22
C PHE A 69 -4.97 3.43 1.04
N ASP A 70 -5.27 4.16 2.10
CA ASP A 70 -4.52 4.07 3.36
C ASP A 70 -4.59 2.69 4.00
N LYS A 71 -5.76 2.04 3.99
CA LYS A 71 -5.91 0.70 4.57
C LYS A 71 -5.17 -0.38 3.78
N VAL A 72 -5.04 -0.22 2.46
CA VAL A 72 -4.35 -1.19 1.60
C VAL A 72 -2.85 -0.94 1.55
N ILE A 73 -2.40 0.31 1.58
CA ILE A 73 -1.00 0.67 1.34
C ILE A 73 -0.19 0.81 2.62
N ARG A 74 -0.81 1.17 3.75
CA ARG A 74 -0.09 1.25 5.03
C ARG A 74 0.52 -0.09 5.46
N PRO A 75 -0.15 -1.25 5.36
CA PRO A 75 0.45 -2.54 5.70
C PRO A 75 1.69 -2.93 4.85
N PRO A 76 1.66 -2.87 3.50
CA PRO A 76 2.84 -3.19 2.69
C PRO A 76 3.99 -2.21 2.94
N LEU A 77 3.72 -0.91 3.14
CA LEU A 77 4.78 0.05 3.49
C LEU A 77 5.42 -0.23 4.85
N ALA A 78 4.64 -0.65 5.85
CA ALA A 78 5.19 -1.06 7.15
C ALA A 78 6.08 -2.32 7.03
N ASN A 79 5.67 -3.30 6.23
CA ASN A 79 6.43 -4.52 5.99
C ASN A 79 7.71 -4.26 5.16
N VAL A 80 7.65 -3.31 4.22
CA VAL A 80 8.83 -2.84 3.48
C VAL A 80 9.80 -2.12 4.41
N GLY A 81 9.29 -1.29 5.32
CA GLY A 81 10.10 -0.70 6.39
C GLY A 81 10.82 -1.78 7.21
N ALA A 82 10.08 -2.79 7.69
CA ALA A 82 10.60 -3.89 8.48
C ALA A 82 11.69 -4.71 7.74
N THR A 83 11.44 -5.10 6.50
CA THR A 83 12.40 -5.85 5.67
C THR A 83 13.64 -5.02 5.31
N VAL A 84 13.51 -3.71 5.13
CA VAL A 84 14.65 -2.80 4.92
C VAL A 84 15.49 -2.70 6.19
N THR A 85 14.87 -2.58 7.37
CA THR A 85 15.58 -2.59 8.67
C THR A 85 16.30 -3.90 8.93
N ASP A 86 15.69 -5.05 8.66
CA ASP A 86 16.34 -6.36 8.82
C ASP A 86 17.57 -6.50 7.93
N ARG A 87 17.45 -6.07 6.67
CA ARG A 87 18.56 -6.15 5.71
C ARG A 87 19.68 -5.15 6.02
N ALA A 88 19.36 -4.03 6.68
CA ALA A 88 20.34 -3.08 7.19
C ALA A 88 21.01 -3.61 8.48
N ALA A 89 20.24 -4.21 9.39
CA ALA A 89 20.73 -4.84 10.61
C ALA A 89 21.64 -6.04 10.29
N TYR A 90 21.25 -6.87 9.32
CA TYR A 90 22.05 -7.98 8.83
C TYR A 90 23.37 -7.51 8.20
N ARG A 91 23.33 -6.46 7.37
CA ARG A 91 24.56 -5.85 6.82
C ARG A 91 25.47 -5.28 7.91
N LYS A 92 24.92 -4.64 8.95
CA LYS A 92 25.69 -4.21 10.12
C LYS A 92 26.34 -5.40 10.84
N LYS A 93 25.60 -6.50 11.06
CA LYS A 93 26.15 -7.73 11.67
C LYS A 93 27.28 -8.34 10.85
N LEU A 94 27.15 -8.40 9.52
CA LEU A 94 28.20 -8.91 8.64
C LEU A 94 29.43 -8.00 8.57
N ALA A 95 29.25 -6.68 8.75
CA ALA A 95 30.34 -5.71 8.78
C ALA A 95 31.04 -5.62 10.14
N CYS A 96 30.49 -6.22 11.20
CA CYS A 96 31.17 -6.33 12.48
C CYS A 96 32.33 -7.33 12.35
N LYS A 97 33.55 -6.87 12.60
CA LYS A 97 34.69 -7.78 12.84
C LYS A 97 34.33 -8.71 13.99
N PRO A 98 34.63 -10.02 13.91
CA PRO A 98 34.39 -10.93 15.02
C PRO A 98 35.11 -10.37 16.25
N LEU A 99 34.37 -10.19 17.34
CA LEU A 99 34.97 -9.92 18.64
C LEU A 99 35.87 -11.13 18.93
N HIS A 100 37.16 -10.84 19.09
CA HIS A 100 38.23 -11.82 19.21
C HIS A 100 37.89 -12.90 20.26
N ARG A 101 38.34 -14.13 20.01
CA ARG A 101 38.30 -15.24 20.97
C ARG A 101 39.22 -14.98 22.15
#